data_AF-A0A0C9UHU3-F1
#
_entry.id   AF-A0A0C9UHU3-F1
#
_cell.length_a   1.000
_cell.length_b   1.000
_cell.length_c   1.000
_cell.angle_alpha   90.00
_cell.angle_beta   90.00
_cell.angle_gamma   90.00
#
_symmetry.space_group_name_H-M   'P 1'
#
loop_
_entity.id
_entity.type
_entity.pdbx_description
1 polymer ?
#
loop_
_entity_poly.entity_id
_entity_poly.type
_entity_poly.pdbx_seq_one_letter_code
_entity_poly.pdbx_strand_id
1 'polypeptide(L)'
;MILGVTIPVESALSYSPPSMESPSKPNTSSNKSLPFVPKPFPPPALKDIPEAYIASQLRRVASTYWHKPESADCTFIIPLDPVLPNVPAAPSPDPLKTGPFACQSRTVPVSNNARVKNRRLVLKLHQQYLAASSTFLRAVLSGYSPFDDTDALPTPPLVDSSSTSSSSASPCSSAKSHLSAGAFPVHPSRRPRVLQSSTTHHPVFFLPVPDSASFPHLVHYMYFGTFDYIDECFHRGNISWEGFVRNVEYFGMGVELKAALGRYYRRWLRPSSPSQDFSELPEDDSDDDSDDDESDSEVLYAHQRGRSTSTRQIEILSPPPGLGSQS
;
A
#
# COMPACT_ATOMS: atom_id res chain seq x y z
N MET A 1 10.34 13.58 -26.08
CA MET A 1 9.16 14.38 -26.46
C MET A 1 8.23 14.41 -25.27
N ILE A 2 8.30 15.47 -24.47
CA ILE A 2 7.42 15.71 -23.33
C ILE A 2 6.29 16.58 -23.88
N LEU A 3 5.05 16.07 -23.83
CA LEU A 3 3.88 16.84 -24.23
C LEU A 3 3.74 18.02 -23.26
N GLY A 4 4.16 19.19 -23.71
CA GLY A 4 3.92 20.47 -23.03
C GLY A 4 2.45 20.81 -23.14
N VAL A 5 1.71 20.57 -22.06
CA VAL A 5 0.37 21.12 -21.87
C VAL A 5 0.55 22.48 -21.21
N THR A 6 0.51 23.53 -22.03
CA THR A 6 0.52 24.92 -21.58
C THR A 6 -0.88 25.26 -21.05
N ILE A 7 -0.98 25.54 -19.75
CA ILE A 7 -2.23 26.00 -19.12
C ILE A 7 -2.24 27.55 -19.20
N PRO A 8 -3.29 28.18 -19.76
CA PRO A 8 -3.39 29.63 -19.77
C PRO A 8 -3.71 30.16 -18.37
N VAL A 9 -2.95 31.17 -17.94
CA VAL A 9 -3.21 31.95 -16.72
C VAL A 9 -4.20 33.04 -17.11
N GLU A 10 -5.47 32.88 -16.71
CA GLU A 10 -6.51 33.87 -17.01
C GLU A 10 -6.65 34.90 -15.87
N SER A 11 -6.91 36.12 -16.30
CA SER A 11 -6.79 37.39 -15.59
C SER A 11 -7.79 37.62 -14.45
N ALA A 12 -7.38 38.50 -13.54
CA ALA A 12 -8.15 38.98 -12.40
C ALA A 12 -9.55 39.51 -12.77
N LEU A 13 -10.58 38.93 -12.16
CA LEU A 13 -11.95 39.43 -12.19
C LEU A 13 -12.22 40.35 -10.99
N SER A 14 -12.74 41.52 -11.34
CA SER A 14 -13.32 42.57 -10.49
C SER A 14 -14.39 42.02 -9.53
N TYR A 15 -14.27 42.39 -8.26
CA TYR A 15 -15.19 42.04 -7.18
C TYR A 15 -16.35 43.05 -7.14
N SER A 16 -17.58 42.60 -7.41
CA SER A 16 -18.81 43.37 -7.15
C SER A 16 -19.49 42.86 -5.88
N PRO A 17 -19.98 43.73 -4.98
CA PRO A 17 -20.65 43.30 -3.75
C PRO A 17 -22.07 42.75 -4.03
N PRO A 18 -22.51 41.71 -3.31
CA PRO A 18 -23.82 41.09 -3.50
C PRO A 18 -24.95 41.89 -2.83
N SER A 19 -26.06 42.07 -3.57
CA SER A 19 -27.36 42.55 -3.07
C SER A 19 -27.97 41.54 -2.09
N MET A 20 -28.59 42.06 -1.03
CA MET A 20 -29.34 41.29 -0.04
C MET A 20 -30.65 40.78 -0.64
N GLU A 21 -30.72 39.48 -0.90
CA GLU A 21 -31.95 38.78 -1.33
C GLU A 21 -32.50 37.90 -0.21
N SER A 22 -33.84 37.86 -0.14
CA SER A 22 -34.64 37.43 1.00
C SER A 22 -34.64 35.90 1.24
N PRO A 23 -34.93 35.44 2.48
CA PRO A 23 -34.89 34.02 2.83
C PRO A 23 -36.05 33.23 2.20
N SER A 24 -35.78 32.53 1.10
CA SER A 24 -36.68 31.53 0.52
C SER A 24 -36.43 30.14 1.14
N LYS A 25 -37.53 29.40 1.30
CA LYS A 25 -37.61 28.12 2.03
C LYS A 25 -36.67 27.05 1.45
N PRO A 26 -36.04 26.19 2.28
CA PRO A 26 -35.10 25.16 1.83
C PRO A 26 -35.86 24.09 1.03
N ASN A 27 -35.67 24.12 -0.28
CA ASN A 27 -36.17 23.09 -1.19
C ASN A 27 -35.37 21.80 -0.93
N THR A 28 -36.04 20.74 -0.50
CA THR A 28 -35.43 19.45 -0.15
C THR A 28 -35.09 18.70 -1.44
N SER A 29 -34.04 19.14 -2.14
CA SER A 29 -33.51 18.44 -3.30
C SER A 29 -32.95 17.08 -2.87
N SER A 30 -33.59 16.02 -3.34
CA SER A 30 -33.08 14.65 -3.21
C SER A 30 -31.72 14.56 -3.91
N ASN A 31 -30.64 14.60 -3.13
CA ASN A 31 -29.27 14.49 -3.63
C ASN A 31 -29.05 13.10 -4.23
N LYS A 32 -29.21 12.97 -5.55
CA LYS A 32 -28.84 11.77 -6.29
C LYS A 32 -27.31 11.68 -6.31
N SER A 33 -26.74 10.73 -5.57
CA SER A 33 -25.30 10.44 -5.63
C SER A 33 -24.96 9.90 -7.02
N LEU A 34 -23.96 10.46 -7.69
CA LEU A 34 -23.48 9.95 -8.97
C LEU A 34 -22.57 8.73 -8.73
N PRO A 35 -22.68 7.67 -9.55
CA PRO A 35 -21.83 6.51 -9.42
C PRO A 35 -20.36 6.85 -9.73
N PHE A 36 -19.44 6.24 -9.00
CA PHE A 36 -18.01 6.31 -9.29
C PHE A 36 -17.73 5.63 -10.65
N VAL A 37 -16.91 6.28 -11.48
CA VAL A 37 -16.43 5.73 -12.75
C VAL A 37 -14.99 5.26 -12.56
N PRO A 38 -14.74 3.94 -12.50
CA PRO A 38 -13.40 3.43 -12.31
C PRO A 38 -12.48 3.79 -13.48
N LYS A 39 -11.21 4.07 -13.17
CA LYS A 39 -10.19 4.37 -14.17
C LYS A 39 -9.17 3.24 -14.19
N PRO A 40 -9.00 2.52 -15.31
CA PRO A 40 -7.97 1.50 -15.39
C PRO A 40 -6.59 2.14 -15.27
N PHE A 41 -5.67 1.40 -14.65
CA PHE A 41 -4.26 1.75 -14.60
C PHE A 41 -3.41 0.61 -15.19
N PRO A 42 -2.47 0.90 -16.10
CA PRO A 42 -2.19 2.23 -16.66
C PRO A 42 -3.33 2.73 -17.57
N PRO A 43 -3.45 4.06 -17.77
CA PRO A 43 -4.37 4.61 -18.77
C PRO A 43 -4.14 3.94 -20.14
N PRO A 44 -5.17 3.78 -21.00
CA PRO A 44 -5.05 3.06 -22.28
C PRO A 44 -3.93 3.58 -23.19
N ALA A 45 -3.63 4.88 -23.13
CA ALA A 45 -2.54 5.51 -23.88
C ALA A 45 -1.12 5.06 -23.45
N LEU A 46 -0.99 4.44 -22.27
CA LEU A 46 0.26 3.99 -21.67
C LEU A 46 0.32 2.46 -21.50
N LYS A 47 -0.61 1.70 -22.11
CA LYS A 47 -0.74 0.25 -21.90
C LYS A 47 0.53 -0.55 -22.26
N ASP A 48 1.30 -0.08 -23.24
CA ASP A 48 2.51 -0.76 -23.75
C ASP A 48 3.78 -0.29 -23.01
N ILE A 49 3.65 0.59 -22.03
CA ILE A 49 4.75 1.15 -21.26
C ILE A 49 4.89 0.37 -19.95
N PRO A 50 6.09 -0.14 -19.59
CA PRO A 50 6.29 -0.83 -18.32
C PRO A 50 5.85 0.02 -17.12
N GLU A 51 5.10 -0.58 -16.20
CA GLU A 51 4.58 0.12 -15.02
C GLU A 51 5.69 0.75 -14.16
N ALA A 52 6.83 0.06 -14.05
CA ALA A 52 8.01 0.57 -13.35
C ALA A 52 8.48 1.90 -13.94
N TYR A 53 8.47 2.04 -15.28
CA TYR A 53 8.83 3.28 -15.95
C TYR A 53 7.82 4.40 -15.64
N ILE A 54 6.52 4.10 -15.65
CA ILE A 54 5.47 5.06 -15.30
C ILE A 54 5.66 5.55 -13.86
N ALA A 55 5.88 4.63 -12.91
CA ALA A 55 6.16 4.95 -11.52
C ALA A 55 7.40 5.84 -11.37
N SER A 56 8.48 5.53 -12.10
CA SER A 56 9.68 6.38 -12.11
C SER A 56 9.40 7.79 -12.64
N GLN A 57 8.62 7.95 -13.72
CA GLN A 57 8.27 9.28 -14.23
C GLN A 57 7.39 10.07 -13.24
N LEU A 58 6.41 9.41 -12.60
CA LEU A 58 5.59 10.03 -11.57
C LEU A 58 6.44 10.53 -10.40
N ARG A 59 7.38 9.72 -9.91
CA ARG A 59 8.29 10.10 -8.82
C ARG A 59 9.12 11.36 -9.14
N ARG A 60 9.51 11.56 -10.41
CA ARG A 60 10.26 12.76 -10.83
C ARG A 60 9.47 14.06 -10.70
N VAL A 61 8.15 14.00 -10.81
CA VAL A 61 7.27 15.18 -10.70
C VAL A 61 6.57 15.28 -9.34
N ALA A 62 6.82 14.33 -8.43
CA ALA A 62 6.16 14.22 -7.13
C ALA A 62 6.17 15.50 -6.30
N SER A 63 7.32 16.19 -6.23
CA SER A 63 7.47 17.45 -5.48
C SER A 63 6.49 18.54 -5.93
N THR A 64 6.08 18.54 -7.19
CA THR A 64 5.14 19.52 -7.75
C THR A 64 3.71 19.29 -7.25
N TYR A 65 3.35 18.04 -6.96
CA TYR A 65 1.98 17.63 -6.61
C TYR A 65 1.81 17.35 -5.11
N TRP A 66 2.87 16.97 -4.39
CA TRP A 66 2.80 16.57 -2.99
C TRP A 66 2.18 17.64 -2.08
N HIS A 67 2.54 18.91 -2.31
CA HIS A 67 2.07 20.04 -1.52
C HIS A 67 0.76 20.67 -2.02
N LYS A 68 0.11 20.04 -3.01
CA LYS A 68 -1.09 20.57 -3.69
C LYS A 68 -2.30 19.66 -3.50
N PRO A 69 -2.87 19.56 -2.29
CA PRO A 69 -4.04 18.74 -2.01
C PRO A 69 -5.28 19.15 -2.82
N GLU A 70 -5.31 20.34 -3.40
CA GLU A 70 -6.33 20.82 -4.33
C GLU A 70 -6.27 20.14 -5.70
N SER A 71 -5.11 19.60 -6.09
CA SER A 71 -4.93 18.83 -7.32
C SER A 71 -5.21 17.34 -7.17
N ALA A 72 -5.43 16.89 -5.92
CA ALA A 72 -5.78 15.51 -5.62
C ALA A 72 -7.10 15.11 -6.29
N ASP A 73 -7.15 13.90 -6.84
CA ASP A 73 -8.31 13.33 -7.54
C ASP A 73 -8.95 12.18 -6.75
N CYS A 74 -8.55 11.96 -5.49
CA CYS A 74 -9.25 11.06 -4.57
C CYS A 74 -9.05 11.46 -3.10
N THR A 75 -9.95 10.98 -2.23
CA THR A 75 -9.82 11.13 -0.78
C THR A 75 -9.85 9.76 -0.11
N PHE A 76 -8.96 9.51 0.84
CA PHE A 76 -8.97 8.33 1.70
C PHE A 76 -9.35 8.71 3.13
N ILE A 77 -10.26 7.93 3.72
CA ILE A 77 -10.69 8.02 5.10
C ILE A 77 -10.25 6.74 5.80
N ILE A 78 -9.30 6.87 6.70
CA ILE A 78 -8.72 5.76 7.44
C ILE A 78 -9.21 5.84 8.89
N PRO A 79 -9.85 4.80 9.42
CA PRO A 79 -10.18 4.76 10.83
C PRO A 79 -8.90 4.73 11.66
N LEU A 80 -8.82 5.58 12.67
CA LEU A 80 -7.75 5.52 13.67
C LEU A 80 -8.22 4.60 14.80
N ASP A 81 -7.35 3.69 15.22
CA ASP A 81 -7.64 2.88 16.39
C ASP A 81 -7.84 3.80 17.61
N PRO A 82 -8.81 3.50 18.48
CA PRO A 82 -8.94 4.23 19.72
C PRO A 82 -7.62 4.07 20.46
N VAL A 83 -6.93 5.18 20.69
CA VAL A 83 -5.78 5.21 21.60
C VAL A 83 -6.36 4.80 22.94
N LEU A 84 -6.20 3.52 23.30
CA LEU A 84 -6.49 3.09 24.65
C LEU A 84 -5.61 4.00 25.51
N PRO A 85 -6.19 4.80 26.42
CA PRO A 85 -5.38 5.59 27.33
C PRO A 85 -4.41 4.59 27.92
N ASN A 86 -3.12 4.85 27.71
CA ASN A 86 -2.07 4.01 28.25
C ASN A 86 -2.23 4.13 29.75
N VAL A 87 -3.08 3.29 30.35
CA VAL A 87 -3.29 3.25 31.79
C VAL A 87 -1.91 2.83 32.26
N PRO A 88 -1.12 3.74 32.85
CA PRO A 88 0.18 3.37 33.35
C PRO A 88 -0.09 2.17 34.25
N ALA A 89 0.46 1.02 33.87
CA ALA A 89 0.19 -0.24 34.55
C ALA A 89 0.33 0.08 36.03
N ALA A 90 -0.81 0.07 36.75
CA ALA A 90 -0.80 0.44 38.16
C ALA A 90 0.27 -0.44 38.79
N PRO A 91 1.24 0.14 39.53
CA PRO A 91 2.31 -0.65 40.11
C PRO A 91 1.65 -1.80 40.84
N SER A 92 1.93 -3.02 40.35
CA SER A 92 1.37 -4.25 40.88
C SER A 92 1.45 -4.16 42.40
N PRO A 93 0.32 -4.14 43.13
CA PRO A 93 0.40 -4.14 44.58
C PRO A 93 1.11 -5.44 44.97
N ASP A 94 2.24 -5.31 45.66
CA ASP A 94 2.97 -6.44 46.24
C ASP A 94 1.96 -7.38 46.95
N PRO A 95 1.85 -8.65 46.55
CA PRO A 95 0.85 -9.58 47.09
C PRO A 95 1.12 -10.01 48.54
N LEU A 96 1.99 -9.32 49.29
CA LEU A 96 2.44 -9.70 50.63
C LEU A 96 2.03 -8.72 51.75
N LYS A 97 1.15 -7.76 51.50
CA LYS A 97 0.64 -6.84 52.53
C LYS A 97 -0.89 -6.81 52.59
N THR A 98 -1.50 -7.94 52.92
CA THR A 98 -2.93 -8.01 53.25
C THR A 98 -3.10 -8.22 54.76
N GLY A 99 -3.31 -7.11 55.48
CA GLY A 99 -3.85 -7.14 56.84
C GLY A 99 -5.40 -7.18 56.80
N PRO A 100 -6.07 -7.74 57.83
CA PRO A 100 -7.51 -8.02 57.81
C PRO A 100 -8.45 -6.81 57.96
N PHE A 101 -7.94 -5.58 57.89
CA PHE A 101 -8.75 -4.36 58.05
C PHE A 101 -8.24 -3.24 57.13
N ALA A 102 -8.72 -3.18 55.88
CA ALA A 102 -8.53 -1.99 55.04
C ALA A 102 -9.73 -1.74 54.13
N CYS A 103 -10.58 -0.83 54.62
CA CYS A 103 -11.39 0.17 53.93
C CYS A 103 -11.91 -0.10 52.51
N GLN A 104 -13.21 -0.40 52.45
CA GLN A 104 -14.21 0.09 51.50
C GLN A 104 -13.65 0.96 50.36
N SER A 105 -13.41 0.33 49.20
CA SER A 105 -13.20 1.05 47.94
C SER A 105 -14.45 1.87 47.62
N ARG A 106 -14.31 3.18 47.80
CA ARG A 106 -15.23 4.20 47.32
C ARG A 106 -15.21 4.17 45.80
N THR A 107 -16.14 3.43 45.20
CA THR A 107 -16.45 3.47 43.77
C THR A 107 -16.96 4.87 43.43
N VAL A 108 -16.06 5.76 43.02
CA VAL A 108 -16.45 6.96 42.29
C VAL A 108 -16.81 6.51 40.87
N PRO A 109 -18.09 6.61 40.45
CA PRO A 109 -18.43 6.41 39.05
C PRO A 109 -17.87 7.62 38.29
N VAL A 110 -16.64 7.50 37.81
CA VAL A 110 -16.11 8.46 36.85
C VAL A 110 -16.96 8.29 35.60
N SER A 111 -17.90 9.21 35.43
CA SER A 111 -18.75 9.37 34.26
C SER A 111 -17.90 9.73 33.05
N ASN A 112 -17.12 8.76 32.55
CA ASN A 112 -16.33 8.85 31.34
C ASN A 112 -17.21 8.44 30.14
N ASN A 113 -18.37 9.07 30.01
CA ASN A 113 -19.13 9.10 28.76
C ASN A 113 -18.58 10.16 27.80
N ALA A 114 -17.27 10.43 27.88
CA ALA A 114 -16.57 11.16 26.84
C ALA A 114 -16.63 10.30 25.58
N ARG A 115 -17.67 10.52 24.76
CA ARG A 115 -17.87 9.90 23.45
C ARG A 115 -16.52 9.83 22.78
N VAL A 116 -15.98 8.62 22.65
CA VAL A 116 -14.78 8.35 21.87
C VAL A 116 -15.11 8.85 20.47
N LYS A 117 -14.71 10.09 20.16
CA LYS A 117 -14.90 10.66 18.84
C LYS A 117 -14.13 9.74 17.92
N ASN A 118 -14.82 9.09 16.98
CA ASN A 118 -14.21 8.24 15.97
C ASN A 118 -13.13 9.07 15.25
N ARG A 119 -11.87 8.91 15.67
CA ARG A 119 -10.75 9.61 15.08
C ARG A 119 -10.53 9.00 13.70
N ARG A 120 -10.38 9.84 12.70
CA ARG A 120 -10.19 9.42 11.32
C ARG A 120 -9.09 10.26 10.71
N LEU A 121 -8.22 9.61 9.97
CA LEU A 121 -7.22 10.25 9.14
C LEU A 121 -7.83 10.45 7.75
N VAL A 122 -7.81 11.69 7.26
CA VAL A 122 -8.35 12.05 5.94
C VAL A 122 -7.20 12.54 5.08
N LEU A 123 -6.97 11.87 3.95
CA LEU A 123 -5.87 12.17 3.03
C LEU A 123 -6.42 12.46 1.64
N LYS A 124 -6.02 13.58 1.04
CA LYS A 124 -6.29 13.92 -0.35
C LYS A 124 -5.08 13.53 -1.20
N LEU A 125 -5.26 12.58 -2.11
CA LEU A 125 -4.16 11.92 -2.82
C LEU A 125 -4.42 11.85 -4.34
N HIS A 126 -3.37 11.50 -5.08
CA HIS A 126 -3.44 11.31 -6.53
C HIS A 126 -3.50 9.83 -6.88
N GLN A 127 -4.56 9.41 -7.56
CA GLN A 127 -4.85 8.02 -7.92
C GLN A 127 -3.68 7.36 -8.66
N GLN A 128 -3.01 8.09 -9.55
CA GLN A 128 -1.92 7.56 -10.37
C GLN A 128 -0.70 7.12 -9.55
N TYR A 129 -0.32 7.86 -8.50
CA TYR A 129 0.80 7.48 -7.63
C TYR A 129 0.50 6.21 -6.83
N LEU A 130 -0.74 6.11 -6.35
CA LEU A 130 -1.22 4.97 -5.59
C LEU A 130 -1.29 3.70 -6.46
N ALA A 131 -1.95 3.81 -7.62
CA ALA A 131 -2.11 2.69 -8.55
C ALA A 131 -0.78 2.24 -9.17
N ALA A 132 0.17 3.15 -9.37
CA ALA A 132 1.52 2.80 -9.85
C ALA A 132 2.31 1.99 -8.82
N SER A 133 2.08 2.22 -7.53
CA SER A 133 2.93 1.67 -6.45
C SER A 133 2.32 0.45 -5.75
N SER A 134 1.00 0.30 -5.77
CA SER A 134 0.26 -0.71 -5.03
C SER A 134 -0.70 -1.47 -5.94
N THR A 135 -0.54 -2.80 -5.98
CA THR A 135 -1.45 -3.70 -6.70
C THR A 135 -2.85 -3.70 -6.09
N PHE A 136 -2.94 -3.66 -4.76
CA PHE A 136 -4.21 -3.57 -4.04
C PHE A 136 -4.97 -2.27 -4.37
N LEU A 137 -4.32 -1.10 -4.24
CA LEU A 137 -4.97 0.18 -4.51
C LEU A 137 -5.36 0.31 -5.97
N ARG A 138 -4.55 -0.25 -6.88
CA ARG A 138 -4.89 -0.33 -8.30
C ARG A 138 -6.20 -1.08 -8.54
N ALA A 139 -6.40 -2.22 -7.89
CA ALA A 139 -7.64 -2.99 -7.98
C ALA A 139 -8.83 -2.18 -7.46
N VAL A 140 -8.70 -1.60 -6.26
CA VAL A 140 -9.75 -0.77 -5.63
C VAL A 140 -10.12 0.44 -6.48
N LEU A 141 -9.14 1.15 -7.04
CA LEU A 141 -9.33 2.32 -7.90
C LEU A 141 -9.92 1.93 -9.27
N SER A 142 -9.67 0.71 -9.72
CA SER A 142 -10.27 0.13 -10.94
C SER A 142 -11.68 -0.43 -10.69
N GLY A 143 -12.23 -0.26 -9.48
CA GLY A 143 -13.59 -0.66 -9.14
C GLY A 143 -13.71 -2.13 -8.74
N TYR A 144 -12.60 -2.87 -8.68
CA TYR A 144 -12.60 -4.23 -8.16
C TYR A 144 -12.66 -4.17 -6.64
N SER A 145 -13.62 -4.89 -6.05
CA SER A 145 -13.64 -5.16 -4.63
C SER A 145 -12.88 -6.46 -4.38
N PRO A 146 -11.66 -6.42 -3.82
CA PRO A 146 -10.86 -7.64 -3.59
C PRO A 146 -11.48 -8.62 -2.58
N PHE A 147 -12.64 -8.28 -2.00
CA PHE A 147 -13.35 -9.08 -1.01
C PHE A 147 -14.75 -9.53 -1.49
N ASP A 148 -15.13 -9.27 -2.73
CA ASP A 148 -16.46 -9.62 -3.25
C ASP A 148 -16.54 -11.08 -3.73
N ASP A 149 -15.40 -11.65 -4.16
CA ASP A 149 -15.37 -12.98 -4.79
C ASP A 149 -15.52 -14.16 -3.81
N THR A 150 -15.53 -13.92 -2.49
CA THR A 150 -15.57 -15.01 -1.50
C THR A 150 -16.98 -15.48 -1.12
N ASP A 151 -18.02 -14.69 -1.43
CA ASP A 151 -19.41 -15.06 -1.10
C ASP A 151 -20.14 -15.74 -2.27
N ALA A 152 -19.53 -15.79 -3.46
CA ALA A 152 -19.95 -16.67 -4.53
C ALA A 152 -19.48 -18.10 -4.21
N LEU A 153 -20.19 -18.75 -3.28
CA LEU A 153 -20.11 -20.21 -3.11
C LEU A 153 -20.20 -20.82 -4.52
N PRO A 154 -19.25 -21.70 -4.91
CA PRO A 154 -19.40 -22.46 -6.14
C PRO A 154 -20.67 -23.27 -5.95
N THR A 155 -21.77 -22.79 -6.55
CA THR A 155 -22.95 -23.62 -6.69
C THR A 155 -22.44 -24.81 -7.51
N PRO A 156 -22.43 -26.03 -6.95
CA PRO A 156 -21.93 -27.17 -7.69
C PRO A 156 -22.67 -27.19 -9.03
N PRO A 157 -21.97 -27.28 -10.17
CA PRO A 157 -22.64 -27.37 -11.46
C PRO A 157 -23.57 -28.58 -11.37
N LEU A 158 -24.88 -28.31 -11.36
CA LEU A 158 -25.88 -29.34 -11.53
C LEU A 158 -25.59 -29.96 -12.89
N VAL A 159 -25.15 -31.21 -12.82
CA VAL A 159 -24.90 -32.09 -13.95
C VAL A 159 -26.19 -32.29 -14.72
N ASP A 160 -26.42 -31.50 -15.77
CA ASP A 160 -27.32 -31.92 -16.84
C ASP A 160 -26.48 -32.43 -18.00
N SER A 161 -26.55 -33.75 -18.15
CA SER A 161 -25.90 -34.52 -19.20
C SER A 161 -26.66 -34.32 -20.50
N SER A 162 -26.15 -33.52 -21.44
CA SER A 162 -26.32 -33.80 -22.88
C SER A 162 -25.32 -33.03 -23.74
N SER A 163 -24.64 -33.78 -24.61
CA SER A 163 -23.85 -33.43 -25.80
C SER A 163 -24.46 -32.27 -26.63
N THR A 164 -23.73 -31.40 -27.35
CA THR A 164 -22.80 -31.72 -28.45
C THR A 164 -22.11 -30.41 -28.95
N SER A 165 -20.78 -30.44 -29.10
CA SER A 165 -19.89 -29.71 -30.04
C SER A 165 -20.22 -28.29 -30.58
N SER A 166 -19.32 -27.32 -30.34
CA SER A 166 -18.35 -26.76 -31.32
C SER A 166 -18.08 -25.23 -31.18
N SER A 167 -16.84 -24.85 -31.52
CA SER A 167 -16.29 -23.50 -31.80
C SER A 167 -15.88 -22.56 -30.64
N SER A 168 -14.61 -22.71 -30.25
CA SER A 168 -13.55 -21.68 -30.32
C SER A 168 -13.88 -20.21 -29.96
N ALA A 169 -13.66 -19.86 -28.69
CA ALA A 169 -13.05 -18.60 -28.28
C ALA A 169 -12.43 -18.79 -26.88
N SER A 170 -11.10 -18.83 -26.81
CA SER A 170 -10.34 -18.98 -25.57
C SER A 170 -10.57 -17.78 -24.65
N PRO A 171 -11.07 -17.95 -23.41
CA PRO A 171 -10.93 -16.93 -22.39
C PRO A 171 -9.51 -17.05 -21.84
N CYS A 172 -8.67 -16.08 -22.21
CA CYS A 172 -7.35 -15.89 -21.65
C CYS A 172 -7.42 -15.76 -20.12
N SER A 173 -6.91 -16.77 -19.43
CA SER A 173 -6.13 -16.66 -18.19
C SER A 173 -6.52 -15.55 -17.22
N SER A 174 -7.70 -15.66 -16.61
CA SER A 174 -7.95 -15.04 -15.32
C SER A 174 -7.09 -15.77 -14.29
N ALA A 175 -5.81 -15.40 -14.22
CA ALA A 175 -4.94 -15.74 -13.10
C ALA A 175 -5.69 -15.26 -11.85
N LYS A 176 -6.23 -16.21 -11.07
CA LYS A 176 -6.74 -15.95 -9.73
C LYS A 176 -5.58 -15.29 -9.00
N SER A 177 -5.64 -13.97 -8.87
CA SER A 177 -4.61 -13.23 -8.19
C SER A 177 -4.67 -13.71 -6.75
N HIS A 178 -3.70 -14.54 -6.38
CA HIS A 178 -3.39 -14.93 -5.00
C HIS A 178 -2.91 -13.71 -4.19
N LEU A 179 -3.51 -12.53 -4.41
CA LEU A 179 -3.63 -11.49 -3.40
C LEU A 179 -4.57 -12.00 -2.31
N SER A 180 -4.25 -13.16 -1.72
CA SER A 180 -4.70 -13.56 -0.41
C SER A 180 -4.07 -12.57 0.57
N ALA A 181 -4.64 -11.36 0.62
CA ALA A 181 -4.70 -10.64 1.88
C ALA A 181 -5.19 -11.68 2.89
N GLY A 182 -4.30 -12.06 3.81
CA GLY A 182 -4.27 -13.37 4.46
C GLY A 182 -5.62 -13.91 4.93
N ALA A 183 -5.69 -15.25 5.02
CA ALA A 183 -6.85 -16.11 5.30
C ALA A 183 -7.62 -15.87 6.63
N PHE A 184 -7.56 -14.66 7.20
CA PHE A 184 -8.31 -14.28 8.38
C PHE A 184 -9.65 -13.67 7.96
N PRO A 185 -10.78 -14.16 8.50
CA PRO A 185 -12.08 -13.57 8.24
C PRO A 185 -12.11 -12.10 8.72
N VAL A 186 -11.99 -11.17 7.77
CA VAL A 186 -12.05 -9.73 8.05
C VAL A 186 -13.51 -9.33 8.20
N HIS A 187 -13.86 -8.79 9.37
CA HIS A 187 -15.21 -8.29 9.65
C HIS A 187 -15.68 -7.29 8.56
N PRO A 188 -16.94 -7.34 8.09
CA PRO A 188 -17.43 -6.46 7.01
C PRO A 188 -17.19 -4.96 7.25
N SER A 189 -17.23 -4.50 8.51
CA SER A 189 -16.93 -3.09 8.85
C SER A 189 -15.47 -2.69 8.64
N ARG A 190 -14.57 -3.66 8.48
CA ARG A 190 -13.14 -3.50 8.19
C ARG A 190 -12.83 -3.71 6.70
N ARG A 191 -13.85 -3.88 5.84
CA ARG A 191 -13.66 -3.97 4.40
C ARG A 191 -13.48 -2.57 3.78
N PRO A 192 -12.51 -2.40 2.89
CA PRO A 192 -12.37 -1.23 2.03
C PRO A 192 -13.63 -1.02 1.20
N ARG A 193 -14.10 0.22 1.09
CA ARG A 193 -15.31 0.55 0.31
C ARG A 193 -15.27 1.97 -0.23
N VAL A 194 -15.91 2.18 -1.37
CA VAL A 194 -16.15 3.51 -1.93
C VAL A 194 -17.35 4.14 -1.21
N LEU A 195 -17.17 5.34 -0.68
CA LEU A 195 -18.24 6.14 -0.11
C LEU A 195 -18.89 6.99 -1.21
N GLN A 196 -20.18 7.29 -1.02
CA GLN A 196 -20.91 8.18 -1.92
C GLN A 196 -20.23 9.56 -1.94
N SER A 197 -19.76 9.98 -3.11
CA SER A 197 -19.20 11.30 -3.35
C SER A 197 -20.24 12.17 -4.07
N SER A 198 -20.16 13.48 -3.87
CA SER A 198 -20.95 14.45 -4.64
C SER A 198 -20.45 14.59 -6.07
N THR A 199 -19.25 14.09 -6.38
CA THR A 199 -18.63 14.21 -7.71
C THR A 199 -18.23 12.86 -8.27
N THR A 200 -18.33 12.70 -9.58
CA THR A 200 -17.90 11.50 -10.31
C THR A 200 -16.39 11.34 -10.40
N HIS A 201 -15.65 12.44 -10.36
CA HIS A 201 -14.21 12.47 -10.61
C HIS A 201 -13.35 12.42 -9.33
N HIS A 202 -13.95 12.62 -8.16
CA HIS A 202 -13.26 12.62 -6.87
C HIS A 202 -13.88 11.59 -5.92
N PRO A 203 -13.57 10.28 -6.10
CA PRO A 203 -14.03 9.25 -5.19
C PRO A 203 -13.49 9.44 -3.77
N VAL A 204 -14.30 9.03 -2.79
CA VAL A 204 -13.92 9.00 -1.38
C VAL A 204 -13.88 7.53 -0.94
N PHE A 205 -12.73 7.04 -0.52
CA PHE A 205 -12.54 5.66 -0.09
C PHE A 205 -12.51 5.59 1.44
N PHE A 206 -13.27 4.68 2.01
CA PHE A 206 -13.05 4.23 3.37
C PHE A 206 -12.08 3.05 3.34
N LEU A 207 -10.92 3.21 3.97
CA LEU A 207 -9.82 2.26 3.89
C LEU A 207 -9.29 1.94 5.28
N PRO A 208 -9.79 0.85 5.89
CA PRO A 208 -9.16 0.24 7.06
C PRO A 208 -7.77 -0.28 6.69
N VAL A 209 -6.77 0.06 7.50
CA VAL A 209 -5.39 -0.36 7.31
C VAL A 209 -4.87 -1.06 8.57
N PRO A 210 -3.94 -2.02 8.46
CA PRO A 210 -3.36 -2.71 9.61
C PRO A 210 -2.72 -1.80 10.66
N ASP A 211 -2.05 -0.73 10.22
CA ASP A 211 -1.48 0.29 11.11
C ASP A 211 -1.69 1.68 10.53
N SER A 212 -2.58 2.44 11.15
CA SER A 212 -2.95 3.76 10.64
C SER A 212 -1.84 4.83 10.80
N ALA A 213 -0.92 4.65 11.76
CA ALA A 213 0.15 5.61 12.01
C ALA A 213 1.25 5.54 10.92
N SER A 214 1.54 4.34 10.40
CA SER A 214 2.53 4.17 9.34
C SER A 214 2.01 4.49 7.93
N PHE A 215 0.69 4.54 7.71
CA PHE A 215 0.13 4.76 6.37
C PHE A 215 0.58 6.07 5.68
N PRO A 216 0.61 7.25 6.34
CA PRO A 216 1.14 8.47 5.72
C PRO A 216 2.59 8.34 5.22
N HIS A 217 3.41 7.58 5.93
CA HIS A 217 4.82 7.34 5.58
C HIS A 217 4.94 6.40 4.38
N LEU A 218 4.03 5.42 4.28
CA LEU A 218 3.92 4.58 3.09
C LEU A 218 3.47 5.41 1.86
N VAL A 219 2.50 6.31 2.03
CA VAL A 219 2.07 7.23 0.98
C VAL A 219 3.23 8.13 0.52
N HIS A 220 4.04 8.64 1.45
CA HIS A 220 5.25 9.38 1.10
C HIS A 220 6.18 8.55 0.20
N TYR A 221 6.40 7.27 0.54
CA TYR A 221 7.17 6.37 -0.32
C TYR A 221 6.54 6.15 -1.70
N MET A 222 5.21 6.08 -1.81
CA MET A 222 4.55 5.97 -3.12
C MET A 222 4.84 7.19 -4.01
N TYR A 223 4.99 8.38 -3.42
CA TYR A 223 5.32 9.61 -4.14
C TYR A 223 6.80 9.71 -4.50
N PHE A 224 7.70 9.45 -3.56
CA PHE A 224 9.13 9.75 -3.74
C PHE A 224 9.98 8.52 -4.06
N GLY A 225 9.52 7.31 -3.69
CA GLY A 225 10.23 6.06 -3.91
C GLY A 225 11.50 5.87 -3.09
N THR A 226 11.78 6.77 -2.13
CA THR A 226 12.97 6.74 -1.28
C THR A 226 12.66 6.17 0.10
N PHE A 227 13.56 5.32 0.60
CA PHE A 227 13.41 4.69 1.91
C PHE A 227 13.97 5.54 3.07
N ASP A 228 14.82 6.53 2.77
CA ASP A 228 15.55 7.32 3.77
C ASP A 228 14.64 8.00 4.80
N TYR A 229 13.51 8.55 4.35
CA TYR A 229 12.53 9.16 5.24
C TYR A 229 11.86 8.15 6.19
N ILE A 230 11.56 6.95 5.68
CA ILE A 230 10.97 5.88 6.48
C ILE A 230 11.99 5.37 7.49
N ASP A 231 13.24 5.19 7.06
CA ASP A 231 14.37 4.81 7.91
C ASP A 231 14.49 5.77 9.11
N GLU A 232 14.50 7.07 8.85
CA GLU A 232 14.55 8.09 9.91
C GLU A 232 13.35 8.00 10.87
N CYS A 233 12.15 7.75 10.34
CA CYS A 233 10.94 7.61 11.14
C CYS A 233 10.94 6.34 12.01
N PHE A 234 11.59 5.26 11.58
CA PHE A 234 11.85 4.10 12.45
C PHE A 234 12.82 4.46 13.58
N HIS A 235 13.93 5.13 13.28
CA HIS A 235 14.91 5.52 14.30
C HIS A 235 14.32 6.45 15.37
N ARG A 236 13.42 7.35 14.98
CA ARG A 236 12.73 8.26 15.92
C ARG A 236 11.61 7.58 16.71
N GLY A 237 11.23 6.36 16.36
CA GLY A 237 10.09 5.66 16.98
C GLY A 237 8.73 6.24 16.61
N ASN A 238 8.64 7.01 15.51
CA ASN A 238 7.38 7.61 15.04
C ASN A 238 6.41 6.56 14.48
N ILE A 239 6.96 5.48 13.94
CA ILE A 239 6.23 4.35 13.35
C ILE A 239 6.86 3.04 13.81
N SER A 240 6.03 2.00 13.96
CA SER A 240 6.51 0.64 14.24
C SER A 240 6.94 -0.06 12.95
N TRP A 241 8.03 -0.83 13.01
CA TRP A 241 8.50 -1.61 11.86
C TRP A 241 7.47 -2.67 11.46
N GLU A 242 6.90 -3.37 12.45
CA GLU A 242 5.90 -4.43 12.25
C GLU A 242 4.62 -3.88 11.62
N GLY A 243 4.13 -2.74 12.10
CA GLY A 243 2.96 -2.07 11.54
C GLY A 243 3.18 -1.62 10.10
N PHE A 244 4.37 -1.08 9.80
CA PHE A 244 4.74 -0.69 8.45
C PHE A 244 4.82 -1.90 7.51
N VAL A 245 5.44 -3.01 7.92
CA VAL A 245 5.52 -4.25 7.12
C VAL A 245 4.13 -4.81 6.81
N ARG A 246 3.23 -4.85 7.80
CA ARG A 246 1.84 -5.29 7.59
C ARG A 246 1.12 -4.43 6.56
N ASN A 247 1.33 -3.11 6.58
CA ASN A 247 0.79 -2.24 5.54
C ASN A 247 1.40 -2.54 4.17
N VAL A 248 2.72 -2.73 4.07
CA VAL A 248 3.41 -3.07 2.82
C VAL A 248 2.88 -4.36 2.19
N GLU A 249 2.62 -5.37 3.01
CA GLU A 249 1.99 -6.62 2.59
C GLU A 249 0.53 -6.41 2.18
N TYR A 250 -0.25 -5.73 3.02
CA TYR A 250 -1.66 -5.44 2.77
C TYR A 250 -1.88 -4.68 1.45
N PHE A 251 -1.01 -3.72 1.13
CA PHE A 251 -1.08 -2.96 -0.10
C PHE A 251 -0.45 -3.66 -1.31
N GLY A 252 0.15 -4.84 -1.14
CA GLY A 252 0.83 -5.55 -2.22
C GLY A 252 1.91 -4.68 -2.87
N MET A 253 2.75 -4.06 -2.05
CA MET A 253 3.82 -3.16 -2.51
C MET A 253 4.94 -3.93 -3.20
N GLY A 254 5.66 -3.24 -4.08
CA GLY A 254 6.74 -3.81 -4.90
C GLY A 254 7.92 -4.38 -4.11
N VAL A 255 8.67 -5.27 -4.78
CA VAL A 255 9.82 -6.01 -4.21
C VAL A 255 10.94 -5.09 -3.71
N GLU A 256 11.11 -3.91 -4.31
CA GLU A 256 12.15 -2.94 -3.93
C GLU A 256 11.99 -2.48 -2.48
N LEU A 257 10.77 -2.12 -2.07
CA LEU A 257 10.47 -1.69 -0.71
C LEU A 257 10.66 -2.84 0.29
N LYS A 258 10.22 -4.06 -0.08
CA LYS A 258 10.40 -5.26 0.74
C LYS A 258 11.89 -5.56 0.96
N ALA A 259 12.71 -5.44 -0.09
CA ALA A 259 14.15 -5.62 0.00
C ALA A 259 14.80 -4.57 0.91
N ALA A 260 14.34 -3.30 0.85
CA ALA A 260 14.81 -2.24 1.75
C ALA A 260 14.46 -2.55 3.22
N LEU A 261 13.22 -2.96 3.50
CA LEU A 261 12.80 -3.38 4.84
C LEU A 261 13.58 -4.59 5.36
N GLY A 262 13.88 -5.57 4.50
CA GLY A 262 14.70 -6.73 4.86
C GLY A 262 16.16 -6.37 5.17
N ARG A 263 16.72 -5.33 4.51
CA ARG A 263 18.03 -4.77 4.87
C ARG A 263 17.97 -4.05 6.22
N TYR A 264 16.93 -3.24 6.45
CA TYR A 264 16.71 -2.56 7.73
C TYR A 264 16.63 -3.56 8.90
N TYR A 265 15.80 -4.60 8.75
CA TYR A 265 15.60 -5.63 9.77
C TYR A 265 16.92 -6.33 10.16
N ARG A 266 17.70 -6.76 9.17
CA ARG A 266 19.02 -7.38 9.39
C ARG A 266 20.03 -6.46 10.05
N ARG A 267 19.94 -5.15 9.81
CA ARG A 267 20.89 -4.17 10.37
C ARG A 267 20.58 -3.84 11.82
N TRP A 268 19.30 -3.69 12.17
CA TRP A 268 18.90 -3.05 13.44
C TRP A 268 18.11 -3.95 14.39
N LEU A 269 17.30 -4.88 13.87
CA LEU A 269 16.41 -5.71 14.70
C LEU A 269 16.96 -7.12 14.93
N ARG A 270 17.82 -7.59 14.04
CA ARG A 270 18.73 -8.71 14.28
C ARG A 270 20.16 -8.22 14.19
N PRO A 271 20.67 -7.44 15.16
CA PRO A 271 22.11 -7.30 15.27
C PRO A 271 22.63 -8.72 15.43
N SER A 272 23.27 -9.25 14.38
CA SER A 272 23.89 -10.56 14.41
C SER A 272 24.66 -10.62 15.71
N SER A 273 24.34 -11.59 16.59
CA SER A 273 25.15 -11.83 17.77
C SER A 273 26.59 -11.85 17.29
N PRO A 274 27.48 -10.98 17.80
CA PRO A 274 28.84 -10.80 17.28
C PRO A 274 29.77 -12.00 17.55
N SER A 275 29.24 -13.22 17.56
CA SER A 275 29.90 -14.38 18.16
C SER A 275 29.48 -15.66 17.44
N GLN A 276 30.03 -15.81 16.26
CA GLN A 276 30.66 -17.01 15.72
C GLN A 276 31.25 -16.49 14.40
N ASP A 277 32.40 -15.80 14.43
CA ASP A 277 33.70 -16.50 14.48
C ASP A 277 33.50 -18.00 14.28
N PHE A 278 33.02 -18.32 13.07
CA PHE A 278 33.32 -19.55 12.41
C PHE A 278 34.85 -19.59 12.37
N SER A 279 35.41 -20.18 13.42
CA SER A 279 36.47 -21.16 13.28
C SER A 279 36.29 -21.79 11.91
N GLU A 280 37.19 -21.40 11.01
CA GLU A 280 37.55 -22.03 9.76
C GLU A 280 37.78 -23.52 10.03
N LEU A 281 36.71 -24.27 10.27
CA LEU A 281 36.73 -25.71 10.18
C LEU A 281 36.69 -25.99 8.69
N PRO A 282 37.72 -26.63 8.13
CA PRO A 282 37.78 -26.92 6.71
C PRO A 282 36.50 -27.66 6.31
N GLU A 283 35.86 -27.14 5.26
CA GLU A 283 34.72 -27.73 4.60
C GLU A 283 35.11 -29.17 4.21
N ASP A 284 34.53 -30.13 4.90
CA ASP A 284 34.57 -31.54 4.54
C ASP A 284 33.57 -31.70 3.38
N ASP A 285 34.11 -31.83 2.17
CA ASP A 285 33.44 -32.14 0.90
C ASP A 285 32.67 -33.47 1.03
N SER A 286 31.54 -33.47 1.73
CA SER A 286 30.58 -34.56 1.69
C SER A 286 29.63 -34.32 0.52
N ASP A 287 30.04 -34.83 -0.63
CA ASP A 287 29.21 -35.14 -1.79
C ASP A 287 28.01 -35.99 -1.34
N ASP A 288 26.85 -35.35 -1.12
CA ASP A 288 25.58 -36.06 -0.96
C ASP A 288 24.80 -35.98 -2.28
N ASP A 289 25.26 -36.82 -3.20
CA ASP A 289 24.55 -37.27 -4.39
C ASP A 289 23.27 -38.02 -3.96
N SER A 290 22.20 -37.29 -3.64
CA SER A 290 20.87 -37.87 -3.66
C SER A 290 20.27 -37.72 -5.05
N ASP A 291 20.68 -38.67 -5.90
CA ASP A 291 19.91 -39.15 -7.04
C ASP A 291 18.50 -39.53 -6.56
N ASP A 292 17.48 -38.80 -7.00
CA ASP A 292 16.09 -39.26 -6.89
C ASP A 292 15.41 -39.13 -8.25
N ASP A 293 15.70 -40.16 -9.05
CA ASP A 293 14.92 -40.83 -10.09
C ASP A 293 13.73 -40.11 -10.75
N GLU A 294 13.94 -39.82 -12.03
CA GLU A 294 13.12 -40.17 -13.20
C GLU A 294 11.58 -40.23 -13.07
N SER A 295 10.92 -39.28 -13.74
CA SER A 295 9.71 -39.61 -14.51
C SER A 295 9.67 -38.87 -15.85
N ASP A 296 10.00 -39.68 -16.84
CA ASP A 296 10.03 -39.51 -18.27
C ASP A 296 8.69 -39.00 -18.84
N SER A 297 8.72 -37.92 -19.63
CA SER A 297 7.72 -37.73 -20.69
C SER A 297 8.29 -36.84 -21.80
N GLU A 298 8.79 -37.52 -22.82
CA GLU A 298 9.04 -37.02 -24.17
C GLU A 298 7.91 -36.11 -24.66
N VAL A 299 8.23 -34.89 -25.10
CA VAL A 299 7.78 -34.42 -26.41
C VAL A 299 8.85 -33.50 -27.01
N LEU A 300 9.53 -34.02 -28.04
CA LEU A 300 10.32 -33.27 -29.03
C LEU A 300 9.54 -32.06 -29.57
N TYR A 301 10.20 -30.91 -29.73
CA TYR A 301 10.61 -30.42 -31.05
C TYR A 301 11.60 -29.26 -30.93
N ALA A 302 12.67 -29.40 -31.70
CA ALA A 302 13.76 -28.47 -31.86
C ALA A 302 13.31 -27.10 -32.40
N HIS A 303 13.86 -26.01 -31.84
CA HIS A 303 14.35 -24.90 -32.65
C HIS A 303 15.46 -24.11 -31.96
N GLN A 304 16.66 -24.56 -32.30
CA GLN A 304 17.90 -23.82 -32.47
C GLN A 304 17.71 -22.33 -32.85
N ARG A 305 18.27 -21.41 -32.05
CA ARG A 305 18.93 -20.18 -32.54
C ARG A 305 19.80 -19.57 -31.45
N GLY A 306 21.11 -19.60 -31.71
CA GLY A 306 22.14 -19.07 -30.85
C GLY A 306 22.08 -17.55 -30.68
N ARG A 307 22.64 -17.08 -29.57
CA ARG A 307 22.94 -15.66 -29.40
C ARG A 307 24.26 -15.52 -28.65
N SER A 308 25.25 -15.04 -29.38
CA SER A 308 26.62 -14.77 -28.94
C SER A 308 26.64 -13.79 -27.77
N THR A 309 27.34 -14.15 -26.71
CA THR A 309 27.74 -13.28 -25.61
C THR A 309 28.87 -12.37 -26.07
N SER A 310 28.55 -11.10 -26.30
CA SER A 310 29.52 -10.03 -26.56
C SER A 310 30.01 -9.46 -25.24
N THR A 311 31.22 -9.85 -24.83
CA THR A 311 31.96 -9.30 -23.69
C THR A 311 32.31 -7.84 -23.99
N ARG A 312 31.67 -6.88 -23.31
CA ARG A 312 32.05 -5.46 -23.37
C ARG A 312 33.05 -5.19 -22.24
N GLN A 313 34.28 -4.83 -22.61
CA GLN A 313 35.27 -4.28 -21.69
C GLN A 313 34.73 -2.99 -21.05
N ILE A 314 34.80 -2.93 -19.72
CA ILE A 314 34.54 -1.72 -18.96
C ILE A 314 35.89 -1.06 -18.74
N GLU A 315 36.16 0.02 -19.47
CA GLU A 315 37.27 0.92 -19.18
C GLU A 315 37.00 1.61 -17.83
N ILE A 316 37.92 1.40 -16.90
CA ILE A 316 37.98 2.05 -15.60
C ILE A 316 38.48 3.47 -15.84
N LEU A 317 37.58 4.45 -15.83
CA LEU A 317 37.94 5.86 -15.82
C LEU A 317 38.41 6.26 -14.41
N SER A 318 39.68 6.62 -14.29
CA SER A 318 40.28 7.18 -13.08
C SER A 318 39.60 8.48 -12.62
N PRO A 319 39.51 8.74 -11.30
CA PRO A 319 38.99 10.00 -10.78
C PRO A 319 39.98 11.17 -11.00
N PRO A 320 39.48 12.40 -11.20
CA PRO A 320 40.33 13.59 -11.35
C PRO A 320 40.97 14.00 -10.01
N PRO A 321 42.20 14.55 -10.01
CA PRO A 321 42.86 15.03 -8.82
C PRO A 321 42.41 16.45 -8.46
N GLY A 322 42.17 16.68 -7.17
CA GLY A 322 42.53 17.93 -6.51
C GLY A 322 41.53 19.09 -6.60
N LEU A 323 40.84 19.35 -5.48
CA LEU A 323 40.60 20.72 -5.05
C LEU A 323 41.12 20.86 -3.62
N GLY A 324 42.19 21.65 -3.51
CA GLY A 324 42.89 21.91 -2.26
C GLY A 324 42.03 22.69 -1.28
N SER A 325 42.24 22.37 0.00
CA SER A 325 41.96 23.25 1.11
C SER A 325 42.73 24.56 0.94
N GLN A 326 42.03 25.68 1.00
CA GLN A 326 42.62 26.90 1.53
C GLN A 326 41.83 27.34 2.75
N SER A 327 42.64 27.74 3.73
CA SER A 327 42.38 28.34 5.04
C SER A 327 41.36 29.47 5.05
#